data_AF-A0A374BSB9-F1
#
_entry.id   AF-A0A374BSB9-F1
#
_cell.length_a   1.000
_cell.length_b   1.000
_cell.length_c   1.000
_cell.angle_alpha   90.00
_cell.angle_beta   90.00
_cell.angle_gamma   90.00
#
_symmetry.space_group_name_H-M   'P 1'
#
loop_
_entity.id
_entity.type
_entity.pdbx_description
1 polymer ?
#
loop_
_entity_poly.entity_id
_entity_poly.type
_entity_poly.pdbx_seq_one_letter_code
_entity_poly.pdbx_strand_id
1 'polypeptide(L)' 'MNKNIVIRLEKKEEYYEVENLVRESFWNVYRPGCLEHYVLSQLRNDADFVPKLDFVMLLDGQIF' A
#
# COMPACT_ATOMS: atom_id res chain seq x y z
N MET A 1 5.50 -15.72 -21.06
CA MET A 1 5.65 -14.25 -20.99
C MET A 1 6.39 -13.92 -19.71
N ASN A 2 7.42 -13.08 -19.77
CA ASN A 2 8.12 -12.65 -18.56
C ASN A 2 7.27 -11.59 -17.86
N LYS A 3 6.98 -11.80 -16.57
CA LYS A 3 6.33 -10.81 -15.71
C LYS A 3 7.29 -9.64 -15.51
N ASN A 4 6.83 -8.41 -15.72
CA ASN A 4 7.62 -7.23 -15.41
C ASN A 4 7.38 -6.84 -13.95
N ILE A 5 8.40 -6.99 -13.11
CA ILE A 5 8.35 -6.65 -11.69
C ILE A 5 9.23 -5.43 -11.45
N VAL A 6 8.66 -4.41 -10.83
CA VAL A 6 9.38 -3.18 -10.45
C VAL A 6 9.12 -2.90 -8.98
N ILE A 7 10.17 -2.64 -8.20
CA ILE A 7 10.05 -2.18 -6.81
C ILE A 7 10.59 -0.76 -6.75
N ARG A 8 9.80 0.17 -6.22
CA ARG A 8 10.16 1.59 -6.12
C ARG A 8 9.47 2.25 -4.94
N LEU A 9 9.91 3.46 -4.59
CA LEU A 9 9.22 4.29 -3.60
C LEU A 9 7.79 4.58 -4.05
N GLU A 10 6.84 4.51 -3.13
CA GLU A 10 5.45 4.93 -3.31
C GLU A 10 5.39 6.41 -3.75
N LYS A 11 4.42 6.74 -4.61
CA LYS A 11 4.11 8.13 -4.94
C LYS A 11 2.84 8.56 -4.23
N LYS A 12 2.76 9.85 -3.88
CA LYS A 12 1.60 10.40 -3.16
C LYS A 12 0.28 10.21 -3.92
N GLU A 13 0.33 10.21 -5.26
CA GLU A 13 -0.85 10.00 -6.11
C GLU A 13 -1.39 8.55 -6.01
N GLU A 14 -0.61 7.62 -5.45
CA GLU A 14 -0.92 6.19 -5.37
C GLU A 14 -1.48 5.77 -4.01
N TYR A 15 -1.51 6.69 -3.03
CA TYR A 15 -1.98 6.40 -1.67
C TYR A 15 -3.37 5.78 -1.65
N TYR A 16 -4.28 6.27 -2.50
CA TYR A 16 -5.63 5.72 -2.60
C TYR A 16 -5.64 4.27 -3.13
N GLU A 17 -4.83 3.99 -4.14
CA GLU A 17 -4.74 2.65 -4.73
C GLU A 17 -4.15 1.65 -3.73
N VAL A 18 -3.08 2.04 -3.02
CA VAL A 18 -2.46 1.22 -1.97
C VAL A 18 -3.38 1.03 -0.76
N GLU A 19 -4.05 2.08 -0.28
CA GLU A 19 -5.01 1.95 0.82
C GLU A 19 -6.16 1.02 0.44
N ASN A 20 -6.65 1.10 -0.81
CA ASN A 20 -7.71 0.22 -1.29
C ASN A 20 -7.24 -1.24 -1.41
N LEU A 21 -6.03 -1.46 -1.93
CA LEU A 21 -5.40 -2.79 -2.00
C LEU A 21 -5.24 -3.42 -0.61
N VAL A 22 -4.75 -2.65 0.37
CA VAL A 22 -4.65 -3.09 1.77
C VAL A 22 -6.03 -3.36 2.36
N ARG A 23 -7.02 -2.51 2.08
CA ARG A 23 -8.39 -2.72 2.55
C ARG A 23 -8.95 -4.05 2.07
N GLU A 24 -8.85 -4.33 0.78
CA GLU A 24 -9.33 -5.58 0.18
C GLU A 24 -8.54 -6.80 0.67
N SER A 25 -7.23 -6.68 0.82
CA SER A 25 -6.36 -7.78 1.27
C SER A 25 -6.66 -8.23 2.71
N PHE A 26 -7.09 -7.30 3.57
CA PHE A 26 -7.36 -7.57 4.98
C PHE A 26 -8.85 -7.56 5.36
N TRP A 27 -9.75 -7.39 4.39
CA TRP A 27 -11.18 -7.33 4.65
C TRP A 27 -11.69 -8.63 5.28
N ASN A 28 -12.26 -8.54 6.48
CA ASN A 28 -12.79 -9.68 7.24
C ASN A 28 -11.76 -10.78 7.57
N VAL A 29 -10.46 -10.52 7.44
CA VAL A 29 -9.42 -11.52 7.75
C VAL A 29 -9.26 -11.69 9.26
N TYR A 30 -9.16 -10.58 10.00
CA TYR A 30 -8.93 -10.60 11.45
C TYR A 30 -10.14 -10.11 12.27
N ARG A 31 -11.02 -9.31 11.65
CA ARG A 31 -12.19 -8.68 12.26
C ARG A 31 -13.18 -8.25 11.18
N PRO A 32 -14.47 -8.04 11.51
CA PRO A 32 -15.40 -7.39 10.59
C PRO A 32 -14.85 -6.06 10.06
N GLY A 33 -14.81 -5.90 8.73
CA GLY A 33 -14.17 -4.77 8.04
C GLY A 33 -12.65 -4.90 7.95
N CYS A 34 -11.97 -3.77 7.93
CA CYS A 34 -10.51 -3.65 7.89
C CYS A 34 -10.10 -2.36 8.58
N LEU A 35 -9.03 -2.34 9.40
CA LEU A 35 -8.44 -1.09 9.93
C LEU A 35 -7.04 -0.83 9.39
N GLU A 36 -6.42 -1.82 8.75
CA GLU A 36 -5.05 -1.80 8.28
C GLU A 36 -4.83 -0.66 7.27
N HIS A 37 -5.81 -0.44 6.38
CA HIS A 37 -5.78 0.70 5.45
C HIS A 37 -5.82 2.06 6.16
N TYR A 38 -6.59 2.18 7.25
CA TYR A 38 -6.65 3.40 8.06
C TYR A 38 -5.34 3.64 8.80
N VAL A 39 -4.78 2.60 9.43
CA VAL A 39 -3.47 2.67 10.11
C VAL A 39 -2.39 3.12 9.14
N LEU A 40 -2.36 2.58 7.92
CA LEU A 40 -1.42 3.01 6.89
C LEU A 40 -1.57 4.50 6.55
N SER A 41 -2.82 4.97 6.38
CA SER A 41 -3.11 6.38 6.12
C SER A 41 -2.61 7.31 7.25
N GLN A 42 -2.81 6.89 8.51
CA GLN A 42 -2.32 7.65 9.66
C GLN A 42 -0.79 7.60 9.77
N LEU A 43 -0.17 6.45 9.50
CA LEU A 43 1.28 6.25 9.60
C LEU A 43 2.05 7.24 8.73
N ARG A 44 1.55 7.55 7.52
CA ARG A 44 2.19 8.53 6.62
C ARG A 44 2.19 9.97 7.15
N ASN A 45 1.34 10.28 8.12
CA ASN A 45 1.26 11.60 8.77
C ASN A 45 2.04 11.64 10.11
N ASP A 46 2.60 10.51 10.54
CA ASP A 46 3.41 10.44 11.75
C ASP A 46 4.76 11.13 11.55
N ALA A 47 5.27 11.81 12.58
CA ALA A 47 6.54 12.51 12.51
C ALA A 47 7.75 11.57 12.36
N ASP A 48 7.61 10.33 12.84
CA ASP A 48 8.64 9.29 12.77
C ASP A 48 8.54 8.45 11.49
N PHE A 49 7.61 8.77 10.59
CA PHE A 49 7.50 8.10 9.29
C PHE A 49 8.74 8.35 8.44
N VAL A 50 9.23 7.29 7.77
CA VAL A 50 10.42 7.34 6.92
C VAL A 50 10.01 7.11 5.46
N PRO A 51 9.73 8.17 4.67
CA PRO A 51 9.28 8.03 3.27
C PRO A 51 10.26 7.27 2.36
N LYS A 52 11.54 7.22 2.74
CA LYS A 52 12.57 6.49 1.99
C LYS A 52 12.48 4.97 2.15
N LEU A 53 11.60 4.48 3.04
CA LEU A 53 11.33 3.07 3.27
C LEU A 53 9.93 2.65 2.78
N ASP A 54 9.19 3.56 2.18
CA ASP A 54 7.83 3.31 1.70
C ASP A 54 7.86 2.82 0.25
N PHE A 55 7.91 1.51 0.06
CA PHE A 55 8.05 0.87 -1.24
C PHE A 55 6.77 0.18 -1.68
N VAL A 56 6.48 0.25 -2.98
CA VAL A 56 5.46 -0.54 -3.67
C VAL A 56 6.10 -1.47 -4.68
N MET A 57 5.45 -2.61 -4.91
CA MET A 57 5.75 -3.49 -6.03
C MET A 57 4.74 -3.27 -7.14
N LEU A 58 5.22 -3.18 -8.37
CA LEU A 58 4.39 -3.19 -9.55
C LEU A 58 4.59 -4.52 -10.28
N LEU A 59 3.48 -5.13 -10.65
CA LEU A 59 3.41 -6.27 -11.56
C LEU A 59 2.76 -5.83 -12.86
N ASP A 60 3.50 -5.89 -13.96
CA ASP A 60 3.04 -5.50 -15.30
C ASP A 60 2.46 -4.07 -15.32
N GLY A 61 3.04 -3.19 -14.51
CA GLY A 61 2.67 -1.77 -14.40
C GLY A 61 1.53 -1.47 -13.43
N GLN A 62 0.93 -2.46 -12.79
CA GLN A 62 -0.11 -2.29 -11.77
C GLN A 62 0.46 -2.48 -10.37
N ILE A 63 -0.02 -1.71 -9.40
CA ILE A 63 0.35 -1.91 -7.99
C ILE A 63 -0.24 -3.25 -7.53
N PHE A 64 0.61 -4.06 -6.90
CA PHE A 64 0.27 -5.40 -6.43
C PHE A 64 0.64 -5.58 -4.97
#